data_AF-A0A4R1LPX6-F1
#
_entry.id   AF-A0A4R1LPX6-F1
#
_cell.length_a   1.000
_cell.length_b   1.000
_cell.length_c   1.000
_cell.angle_alpha   90.00
_cell.angle_beta   90.00
_cell.angle_gamma   90.00
#
_symmetry.space_group_name_H-M   'P 1'
#
loop_
_entity.id
_entity.type
_entity.pdbx_description
1 polymer ?
#
loop_
_entity_poly.entity_id
_entity_poly.type
_entity_poly.pdbx_seq_one_letter_code
_entity_poly.pdbx_strand_id
1 'polypeptide(L)'
;MSKRSFDQLLELDPTNFNDVEILDFIGELFDLSLDLNNPKGIDKGLELSLKIADGNLSNSDLIRFHYYLANGWSSRRFFTRYEKSESWDFDQQELSKELFHLRKCISIEDFNKEKSELQCQVYTNLGNHFSHVGRFIDAQEWWNKALSVISYFPMALGNIGHGLFSYAGCLYSSSHKTIFVYHAYKHLKQTLNYKNFLHPNAYQSFKKLLENIERQWPKEYLDSKQSFEFDLGKNKKLRSYREWCLQNTLYLNSLNDLGPLEIASHDLLHLPSMTVELNATPKYHTLFNQIKQEYGTARFLFYEGTRLPSQSYGDKDIVLVDTSDYAEYSYNLEKIKITYRIIYSLFDKIAYLLNDYLKVGMPRNRTSFRGLWHENNRDRSLRNIFMGNRNLALRGLYWLSKDLFDKDDAHVEAIEPEAKELSEIRNHIEHKSFKIKQYGNWGEDEDNFTFSIGRAKFEQKTFKQLRLIRAAIIYTSLAIHHEEVGKEQKHTILMYLPDVPFKDRI
;
A
#
# COMPACT_ATOMS: atom_id res chain seq x y z
N MET A 1 -16.18 -21.18 -32.35
CA MET A 1 -17.09 -22.10 -31.64
C MET A 1 -18.40 -21.37 -31.37
N SER A 2 -19.54 -22.06 -31.42
CA SER A 2 -20.83 -21.47 -31.00
C SER A 2 -20.73 -21.03 -29.54
N LYS A 3 -21.02 -19.77 -29.23
CA LYS A 3 -21.01 -19.25 -27.86
C LYS A 3 -22.06 -20.04 -27.05
N ARG A 4 -21.66 -20.70 -25.96
CA ARG A 4 -22.60 -21.43 -25.10
C ARG A 4 -23.52 -20.42 -24.40
N SER A 5 -24.77 -20.80 -24.15
CA SER A 5 -25.66 -19.97 -23.33
C SER A 5 -25.19 -19.99 -21.87
N PHE A 6 -25.61 -19.01 -21.08
CA PHE A 6 -25.29 -18.96 -19.65
C PHE A 6 -25.74 -20.23 -18.91
N ASP A 7 -26.94 -20.73 -19.19
CA ASP A 7 -27.45 -21.97 -18.59
C ASP A 7 -26.60 -23.20 -18.98
N GLN A 8 -26.15 -23.27 -20.24
CA GLN A 8 -25.24 -24.34 -20.68
C GLN A 8 -23.88 -24.28 -19.97
N LEU A 9 -23.38 -23.09 -19.64
CA LEU A 9 -22.13 -22.93 -18.89
C LEU A 9 -22.31 -23.30 -17.41
N LEU A 10 -23.48 -23.05 -16.81
CA LEU A 10 -23.78 -23.44 -15.43
C LEU A 10 -23.79 -24.96 -15.25
N GLU A 11 -24.31 -25.69 -16.24
CA GLU A 11 -24.39 -27.15 -16.25
C GLU A 11 -23.13 -27.83 -16.80
N LEU A 12 -22.07 -27.07 -17.06
CA LEU A 12 -20.86 -27.59 -17.70
C LEU A 12 -20.15 -28.64 -16.82
N ASP A 13 -19.88 -29.79 -17.43
CA ASP A 13 -19.01 -30.84 -16.90
C ASP A 13 -17.57 -30.62 -17.41
N PRO A 14 -16.61 -30.28 -16.52
CA PRO A 14 -15.24 -29.98 -16.92
C PRO A 14 -14.45 -31.19 -17.43
N THR A 15 -14.90 -32.42 -17.18
CA THR A 15 -14.11 -33.64 -17.48
C THR A 15 -13.83 -33.85 -18.97
N ASN A 16 -14.59 -33.21 -19.85
CA ASN A 16 -14.49 -33.33 -21.30
C ASN A 16 -13.65 -32.21 -21.95
N PHE A 17 -13.02 -31.35 -21.16
CA PHE A 17 -12.31 -30.17 -21.63
C PHE A 17 -10.89 -30.10 -21.07
N ASN A 18 -9.98 -29.49 -21.81
CA ASN A 18 -8.65 -29.19 -21.29
C ASN A 18 -8.65 -27.92 -20.42
N ASP A 19 -7.56 -27.70 -19.68
CA ASP A 19 -7.45 -26.59 -18.72
C ASP A 19 -7.61 -25.20 -19.36
N VAL A 20 -7.18 -25.01 -20.62
CA VAL A 20 -7.31 -23.74 -21.35
C VAL A 20 -8.75 -23.47 -21.75
N GLU A 21 -9.47 -24.51 -22.19
CA GLU A 21 -10.91 -24.40 -22.49
C GLU A 21 -11.72 -24.09 -21.23
N ILE A 22 -11.41 -24.76 -20.12
CA ILE A 22 -12.05 -24.50 -18.82
C ILE A 22 -11.77 -23.04 -18.39
N LEU A 23 -10.54 -22.56 -18.56
CA LEU A 23 -10.17 -21.18 -18.28
C LEU A 23 -11.00 -20.17 -19.08
N ASP A 24 -11.24 -20.42 -20.36
CA ASP A 24 -12.10 -19.58 -21.20
C ASP A 24 -13.55 -19.57 -20.68
N PHE A 25 -14.09 -20.72 -20.26
CA PHE A 25 -15.44 -20.80 -19.69
C PHE A 25 -15.56 -20.06 -18.35
N ILE A 26 -14.52 -20.07 -17.53
CA ILE A 26 -14.49 -19.31 -16.27
C ILE A 26 -14.61 -17.81 -16.55
N GLY A 27 -13.86 -17.29 -17.52
CA GLY A 27 -13.95 -15.89 -17.94
C GLY A 27 -15.35 -15.53 -18.42
N GLU A 28 -15.93 -16.34 -19.32
CA GLU A 28 -17.29 -16.13 -19.84
C GLU A 28 -18.35 -16.16 -18.73
N LEU A 29 -18.24 -17.10 -17.78
CA LEU A 29 -19.14 -17.20 -16.63
C LEU A 29 -19.11 -15.95 -15.76
N PHE A 30 -17.92 -15.38 -15.51
CA PHE A 30 -17.79 -14.17 -14.70
C PHE A 30 -18.37 -12.94 -15.37
N ASP A 31 -18.08 -12.74 -16.66
CA ASP A 31 -18.61 -11.62 -17.43
C ASP A 31 -20.14 -11.70 -17.54
N LEU A 32 -20.68 -12.86 -17.94
CA LEU A 32 -22.13 -13.05 -18.06
C LEU A 32 -22.85 -12.92 -16.72
N SER A 33 -22.22 -13.32 -15.61
CA SER A 33 -22.81 -13.16 -14.28
C SER A 33 -23.04 -11.70 -13.93
N LEU A 34 -22.10 -10.82 -14.28
CA LEU A 34 -22.24 -9.38 -14.06
C LEU A 34 -23.28 -8.78 -15.01
N ASP A 35 -23.22 -9.11 -16.30
CA ASP A 35 -24.15 -8.61 -17.32
C ASP A 35 -25.61 -8.99 -17.02
N LEU A 36 -25.84 -10.21 -16.55
CA LEU A 36 -27.16 -10.75 -16.21
C LEU A 36 -27.56 -10.51 -14.75
N ASN A 37 -26.69 -9.87 -13.95
CA ASN A 37 -26.88 -9.67 -12.51
C ASN A 37 -27.23 -10.98 -11.76
N ASN A 38 -26.52 -12.06 -12.06
CA ASN A 38 -26.77 -13.41 -11.52
C ASN A 38 -25.50 -14.03 -10.91
N PRO A 39 -25.41 -14.20 -9.58
CA PRO A 39 -24.18 -14.64 -8.92
C PRO A 39 -23.82 -16.11 -9.17
N LYS A 40 -24.74 -16.94 -9.69
CA LYS A 40 -24.51 -18.39 -9.84
C LYS A 40 -23.31 -18.72 -10.73
N GLY A 41 -23.06 -17.92 -11.77
CA GLY A 41 -21.91 -18.14 -12.64
C GLY A 41 -20.57 -17.81 -11.96
N ILE A 42 -20.58 -16.89 -10.98
CA ILE A 42 -19.40 -16.64 -10.14
C ILE A 42 -19.06 -17.87 -9.31
N ASP A 43 -20.05 -18.46 -8.64
CA ASP A 43 -19.83 -19.66 -7.83
C ASP A 43 -19.38 -20.85 -8.70
N LYS A 44 -20.01 -21.05 -9.86
CA LYS A 44 -19.62 -22.10 -10.81
C LYS A 44 -18.21 -21.88 -11.36
N GLY A 45 -17.84 -20.66 -11.74
CA GLY A 45 -16.50 -20.37 -12.25
C GLY A 45 -15.41 -20.59 -11.18
N LEU A 46 -15.68 -20.22 -9.93
CA LEU A 46 -14.79 -20.53 -8.81
C LEU A 46 -14.69 -22.04 -8.54
N GLU A 47 -15.78 -22.80 -8.66
CA GLU A 47 -15.76 -24.25 -8.56
C GLU A 47 -14.90 -24.89 -9.67
N LEU A 48 -15.11 -24.47 -10.93
CA LEU A 48 -14.33 -24.94 -12.09
C LEU A 48 -12.84 -24.63 -11.93
N SER A 49 -12.50 -23.49 -11.33
CA SER A 49 -11.10 -23.12 -11.11
C SER A 49 -10.32 -24.11 -10.25
N LEU A 50 -11.00 -24.84 -9.35
CA LEU A 50 -10.38 -25.88 -8.51
C LEU A 50 -10.00 -27.14 -9.29
N LYS A 51 -10.42 -27.26 -10.56
CA LYS A 51 -10.12 -28.39 -11.44
C LYS A 51 -8.91 -28.16 -12.34
N ILE A 52 -8.48 -26.91 -12.47
CA ILE A 52 -7.30 -26.55 -13.26
C ILE A 52 -6.04 -26.92 -12.47
N ALA A 53 -5.11 -27.63 -13.10
CA ALA A 53 -3.80 -27.92 -12.54
C ALA A 53 -2.79 -26.87 -13.02
N ASP A 54 -2.31 -26.00 -12.13
CA ASP A 54 -1.38 -24.89 -12.45
C ASP A 54 -0.18 -25.29 -13.33
N GLY A 55 0.34 -26.51 -13.17
CA GLY A 55 1.50 -27.02 -13.92
C GLY A 55 1.26 -27.29 -15.41
N ASN A 56 0.01 -27.25 -15.87
CA ASN A 56 -0.35 -27.47 -17.28
C ASN A 56 -0.50 -26.17 -18.08
N LEU A 57 -0.53 -25.01 -17.41
CA LEU A 57 -0.74 -23.72 -18.06
C LEU A 57 0.58 -23.09 -18.50
N SER A 58 0.56 -22.42 -19.66
CA SER A 58 1.63 -21.50 -20.02
C SER A 58 1.67 -20.33 -19.02
N ASN A 59 2.80 -19.62 -18.92
CA ASN A 59 2.88 -18.41 -18.08
C ASN A 59 1.77 -17.40 -18.43
N SER A 60 1.46 -17.25 -19.72
CA SER A 60 0.39 -16.36 -20.20
C SER A 60 -0.99 -16.80 -19.72
N ASP A 61 -1.29 -18.09 -19.85
CA ASP A 61 -2.55 -18.66 -19.37
C ASP A 61 -2.65 -18.61 -17.84
N LEU A 62 -1.55 -18.78 -17.12
CA LEU A 62 -1.51 -18.67 -15.66
C LEU A 62 -1.76 -17.24 -15.19
N ILE A 63 -1.22 -16.23 -15.89
CA ILE A 63 -1.51 -14.82 -15.63
C ILE A 63 -3.01 -14.55 -15.85
N ARG A 64 -3.55 -15.03 -16.97
CA ARG A 64 -4.99 -14.90 -17.31
C ARG A 64 -5.88 -15.58 -16.28
N PHE A 65 -5.51 -16.77 -15.83
CA PHE A 65 -6.19 -17.52 -14.77
C PHE A 65 -6.28 -16.71 -13.47
N HIS A 66 -5.15 -16.21 -12.98
CA HIS A 66 -5.16 -15.38 -11.77
C HIS A 66 -5.89 -14.05 -11.97
N TYR A 67 -5.82 -13.44 -13.14
CA TYR A 67 -6.58 -12.24 -13.44
C TYR A 67 -8.09 -12.48 -13.40
N TYR A 68 -8.56 -13.58 -13.99
CA TYR A 68 -9.97 -13.98 -13.92
C TYR A 68 -10.40 -14.29 -12.49
N LEU A 69 -9.60 -15.00 -11.70
CA LEU A 69 -9.91 -15.26 -10.29
C LEU A 69 -9.99 -13.98 -9.47
N ALA A 70 -9.07 -13.03 -9.67
CA ALA A 70 -9.15 -11.73 -9.00
C ALA A 70 -10.49 -11.03 -9.31
N ASN A 71 -10.89 -11.00 -10.58
CA ASN A 71 -12.18 -10.43 -10.99
C ASN A 71 -13.37 -11.21 -10.41
N GLY A 72 -13.33 -12.55 -10.40
CA GLY A 72 -14.38 -13.40 -9.83
C GLY A 72 -14.60 -13.13 -8.34
N TRP A 73 -13.52 -13.00 -7.55
CA TRP A 73 -13.61 -12.64 -6.13
C TRP A 73 -14.13 -11.20 -5.93
N SER A 74 -13.72 -10.27 -6.78
CA SER A 74 -14.23 -8.90 -6.80
C SER A 74 -15.74 -8.85 -7.07
N SER A 75 -16.20 -9.61 -8.07
CA SER A 75 -17.62 -9.78 -8.43
C SER A 75 -18.41 -10.47 -7.31
N ARG A 76 -17.85 -11.50 -6.69
CA ARG A 76 -18.48 -12.16 -5.54
C ARG A 76 -18.73 -11.17 -4.41
N ARG A 77 -17.72 -10.35 -4.05
CA ARG A 77 -17.86 -9.27 -3.06
C ARG A 77 -18.95 -8.27 -3.45
N PHE A 78 -19.04 -7.91 -4.72
CA PHE A 78 -20.10 -7.02 -5.19
C PHE A 78 -21.49 -7.62 -4.89
N PHE A 79 -21.76 -8.86 -5.27
CA PHE A 79 -23.06 -9.50 -4.99
C PHE A 79 -23.32 -9.75 -3.50
N THR A 80 -22.29 -10.06 -2.71
CA THR A 80 -22.47 -10.41 -1.29
C THR A 80 -22.51 -9.19 -0.37
N ARG A 81 -21.83 -8.08 -0.70
CA ARG A 81 -21.59 -6.98 0.24
C ARG A 81 -21.90 -5.57 -0.28
N TYR A 82 -22.15 -5.37 -1.58
CA TYR A 82 -22.44 -4.03 -2.10
C TYR A 82 -23.66 -3.39 -1.40
N GLU A 83 -23.51 -2.13 -0.99
CA GLU A 83 -24.51 -1.35 -0.22
C GLU A 83 -24.98 -1.98 1.11
N LYS A 84 -24.23 -2.94 1.65
CA LYS A 84 -24.48 -3.52 2.98
C LYS A 84 -23.55 -2.96 4.05
N SER A 85 -23.93 -3.05 5.32
CA SER A 85 -23.09 -2.64 6.45
C SER A 85 -21.73 -3.35 6.47
N GLU A 86 -21.73 -4.62 6.10
CA GLU A 86 -20.61 -5.56 6.06
C GLU A 86 -19.58 -5.20 4.97
N SER A 87 -19.87 -4.22 4.10
CA SER A 87 -18.88 -3.66 3.17
C SER A 87 -17.72 -2.97 3.89
N TRP A 88 -17.95 -2.50 5.13
CA TRP A 88 -16.96 -1.87 5.98
C TRP A 88 -16.18 -2.83 6.88
N ASP A 89 -16.51 -4.13 6.84
CA ASP A 89 -15.74 -5.12 7.58
C ASP A 89 -14.27 -5.05 7.17
N PHE A 90 -13.40 -4.98 8.17
CA PHE A 90 -11.96 -4.87 7.95
C PHE A 90 -11.44 -6.13 7.27
N ASP A 91 -11.80 -7.31 7.80
CA ASP A 91 -11.42 -8.59 7.21
C ASP A 91 -12.51 -9.14 6.31
N GLN A 92 -12.16 -9.41 5.05
CA GLN A 92 -13.06 -10.05 4.09
C GLN A 92 -12.25 -11.06 3.28
N GLN A 93 -12.78 -12.27 3.16
CA GLN A 93 -12.12 -13.34 2.42
C GLN A 93 -11.99 -12.96 0.94
N GLU A 94 -13.03 -12.35 0.37
CA GLU A 94 -13.08 -11.95 -1.03
C GLU A 94 -11.99 -10.94 -1.37
N LEU A 95 -11.78 -9.94 -0.50
CA LEU A 95 -10.66 -9.00 -0.63
C LEU A 95 -9.31 -9.71 -0.56
N SER A 96 -9.14 -10.63 0.40
CA SER A 96 -7.86 -11.33 0.59
C SER A 96 -7.51 -12.19 -0.63
N LYS A 97 -8.50 -12.86 -1.21
CA LYS A 97 -8.34 -13.68 -2.43
C LYS A 97 -8.14 -12.82 -3.69
N GLU A 98 -8.88 -11.71 -3.83
CA GLU A 98 -8.66 -10.73 -4.92
C GLU A 98 -7.21 -10.23 -4.92
N LEU A 99 -6.69 -9.77 -3.77
CA LEU A 99 -5.33 -9.26 -3.67
C LEU A 99 -4.27 -10.34 -3.92
N PHE A 100 -4.47 -11.54 -3.38
CA PHE A 100 -3.58 -12.68 -3.60
C PHE A 100 -3.40 -12.94 -5.09
N HIS A 101 -4.50 -13.07 -5.84
CA HIS A 101 -4.44 -13.37 -7.25
C HIS A 101 -3.85 -12.23 -8.08
N LEU A 102 -4.19 -10.96 -7.76
CA LEU A 102 -3.56 -9.81 -8.42
C LEU A 102 -2.04 -9.75 -8.20
N ARG A 103 -1.57 -10.01 -6.97
CA ARG A 103 -0.14 -10.09 -6.66
C ARG A 103 0.51 -11.29 -7.36
N LYS A 104 -0.20 -12.40 -7.49
CA LYS A 104 0.29 -13.57 -8.20
C LYS A 104 0.50 -13.28 -9.69
N CYS A 105 -0.43 -12.57 -10.37
CA CYS A 105 -0.24 -12.13 -11.76
C CYS A 105 1.11 -11.44 -11.96
N ILE A 106 1.40 -10.41 -11.15
CA ILE A 106 2.61 -9.60 -11.31
C ILE A 106 3.90 -10.30 -10.86
N SER A 107 3.78 -11.46 -10.20
CA SER A 107 4.94 -12.27 -9.76
C SER A 107 5.42 -13.28 -10.82
N ILE A 108 4.64 -13.49 -11.87
CA ILE A 108 4.98 -14.44 -12.95
C ILE A 108 5.98 -13.77 -13.89
N GLU A 109 7.05 -14.50 -14.26
CA GLU A 109 8.24 -13.99 -14.98
C GLU A 109 7.91 -13.23 -16.27
N ASP A 110 6.85 -13.63 -16.97
CA ASP A 110 6.45 -13.07 -18.27
C ASP A 110 5.38 -11.97 -18.18
N PHE A 111 4.97 -11.53 -16.99
CA PHE A 111 3.92 -10.52 -16.86
C PHE A 111 4.23 -9.21 -17.59
N ASN A 112 5.51 -8.81 -17.64
CA ASN A 112 5.95 -7.63 -18.37
C ASN A 112 5.94 -7.82 -19.91
N LYS A 113 5.84 -9.06 -20.41
CA LYS A 113 5.75 -9.40 -21.83
C LYS A 113 4.29 -9.55 -22.31
N GLU A 114 3.33 -9.56 -21.39
CA GLU A 114 1.91 -9.62 -21.71
C GLU A 114 1.42 -8.37 -22.45
N LYS A 115 0.23 -8.47 -23.04
CA LYS A 115 -0.43 -7.31 -23.68
C LYS A 115 -0.51 -6.13 -22.72
N SER A 116 -0.13 -4.95 -23.19
CA SER A 116 -0.08 -3.72 -22.40
C SER A 116 -1.41 -3.40 -21.72
N GLU A 117 -2.53 -3.73 -22.38
CA GLU A 117 -3.88 -3.57 -21.83
C GLU A 117 -4.11 -4.45 -20.61
N LEU A 118 -3.71 -5.74 -20.65
CA LEU A 118 -3.84 -6.66 -19.53
C LEU A 118 -2.97 -6.20 -18.36
N GLN A 119 -1.73 -5.76 -18.63
CA GLN A 119 -0.87 -5.19 -17.60
C GLN A 119 -1.53 -3.99 -16.92
N CYS A 120 -2.09 -3.05 -17.70
CA CYS A 120 -2.81 -1.89 -17.18
C CYS A 120 -4.04 -2.28 -16.36
N GLN A 121 -4.80 -3.30 -16.79
CA GLN A 121 -5.97 -3.80 -16.06
C GLN A 121 -5.58 -4.37 -14.69
N VAL A 122 -4.57 -5.24 -14.62
CA VAL A 122 -4.08 -5.82 -13.36
C VAL A 122 -3.57 -4.73 -12.42
N TYR A 123 -2.74 -3.80 -12.92
CA TYR A 123 -2.26 -2.67 -12.11
C TYR A 123 -3.40 -1.74 -11.65
N THR A 124 -4.39 -1.50 -12.50
CA THR A 124 -5.55 -0.69 -12.13
C THR A 124 -6.38 -1.38 -11.05
N ASN A 125 -6.58 -2.69 -11.14
CA ASN A 125 -7.31 -3.48 -10.14
C ASN A 125 -6.56 -3.54 -8.81
N LEU A 126 -5.22 -3.63 -8.82
CA LEU A 126 -4.40 -3.47 -7.60
C LEU A 126 -4.66 -2.11 -6.95
N GLY A 127 -4.60 -1.02 -7.73
CA GLY A 127 -4.88 0.32 -7.21
C GLY A 127 -6.29 0.44 -6.62
N ASN A 128 -7.30 -0.11 -7.30
CA ASN A 128 -8.69 -0.12 -6.84
C ASN A 128 -8.84 -0.89 -5.53
N HIS A 129 -8.21 -2.07 -5.45
CA HIS A 129 -8.19 -2.88 -4.24
C HIS A 129 -7.58 -2.10 -3.07
N PHE A 130 -6.38 -1.53 -3.24
CA PHE A 130 -5.71 -0.76 -2.20
C PHE A 130 -6.52 0.48 -1.79
N SER A 131 -7.14 1.18 -2.75
CA SER A 131 -8.01 2.30 -2.45
C SER A 131 -9.22 1.87 -1.60
N HIS A 132 -9.87 0.77 -1.96
CA HIS A 132 -11.04 0.24 -1.23
C HIS A 132 -10.71 -0.12 0.22
N VAL A 133 -9.56 -0.74 0.47
CA VAL A 133 -9.14 -1.14 1.81
C VAL A 133 -8.52 0.00 2.64
N GLY A 134 -8.51 1.22 2.11
CA GLY A 134 -7.99 2.41 2.80
C GLY A 134 -6.48 2.60 2.70
N ARG A 135 -5.81 1.82 1.85
CA ARG A 135 -4.40 1.99 1.49
C ARG A 135 -4.24 2.92 0.28
N PHE A 136 -4.77 4.14 0.41
CA PHE A 136 -4.83 5.10 -0.70
C PHE A 136 -3.47 5.65 -1.15
N ILE A 137 -2.40 5.56 -0.34
CA ILE A 137 -1.02 5.89 -0.77
C ILE A 137 -0.52 4.81 -1.73
N ASP A 138 -0.70 3.53 -1.37
CA ASP A 138 -0.34 2.39 -2.21
C ASP A 138 -1.15 2.39 -3.52
N ALA A 139 -2.42 2.77 -3.45
CA ALA A 139 -3.29 2.87 -4.62
C ALA A 139 -2.72 3.76 -5.73
N GLN A 140 -2.16 4.92 -5.35
CA GLN A 140 -1.52 5.84 -6.31
C GLN A 140 -0.34 5.19 -7.03
N GLU A 141 0.48 4.40 -6.34
CA GLU A 141 1.60 3.70 -6.97
C GLU A 141 1.13 2.77 -8.08
N TRP A 142 0.09 1.96 -7.80
CA TRP A 142 -0.38 0.96 -8.76
C TRP A 142 -1.09 1.59 -9.96
N TRP A 143 -1.89 2.64 -9.76
CA TRP A 143 -2.45 3.37 -10.89
C TRP A 143 -1.36 4.06 -11.73
N ASN A 144 -0.33 4.63 -11.09
CA ASN A 144 0.81 5.21 -11.83
C ASN A 144 1.63 4.14 -12.57
N LYS A 145 1.74 2.91 -12.05
CA LYS A 145 2.33 1.78 -12.81
C LYS A 145 1.52 1.47 -14.06
N ALA A 146 0.19 1.47 -14.01
CA ALA A 146 -0.63 1.34 -15.22
C ALA A 146 -0.33 2.46 -16.22
N LEU A 147 -0.24 3.71 -15.75
CA LEU A 147 0.10 4.86 -16.61
C LEU A 147 1.54 4.84 -17.14
N SER A 148 2.46 4.13 -16.49
CA SER A 148 3.80 3.91 -17.03
C SER A 148 3.83 2.95 -18.22
N VAL A 149 2.81 2.08 -18.33
CA VAL A 149 2.64 1.16 -19.47
C VAL A 149 1.84 1.84 -20.58
N ILE A 150 0.66 2.39 -20.28
CA ILE A 150 -0.16 3.19 -21.20
C ILE A 150 -0.51 4.52 -20.52
N SER A 151 0.14 5.60 -20.93
CA SER A 151 0.06 6.94 -20.29
C SER A 151 -1.33 7.59 -20.30
N TYR A 152 -2.24 7.08 -21.12
CA TYR A 152 -3.60 7.56 -21.27
C TYR A 152 -4.64 6.50 -20.92
N PHE A 153 -4.29 5.46 -20.17
CA PHE A 153 -5.23 4.40 -19.77
C PHE A 153 -6.41 4.98 -18.96
N PRO A 154 -7.62 5.10 -19.52
CA PRO A 154 -8.64 5.99 -18.97
C PRO A 154 -9.16 5.55 -17.60
N MET A 155 -9.23 4.24 -17.36
CA MET A 155 -9.70 3.71 -16.08
C MET A 155 -8.72 4.08 -14.95
N ALA A 156 -7.41 3.98 -15.18
CA ALA A 156 -6.41 4.39 -14.19
C ALA A 156 -6.45 5.90 -13.93
N LEU A 157 -6.54 6.73 -14.99
CA LEU A 157 -6.68 8.19 -14.84
C LEU A 157 -7.90 8.57 -13.99
N GLY A 158 -9.06 7.97 -14.28
CA GLY A 158 -10.30 8.24 -13.57
C GLY A 158 -10.22 7.81 -12.11
N ASN A 159 -9.64 6.63 -11.86
CA ASN A 159 -9.46 6.10 -10.50
C ASN A 159 -8.45 6.91 -9.70
N ILE A 160 -7.37 7.44 -10.29
CA ILE A 160 -6.50 8.42 -9.63
C ILE A 160 -7.33 9.65 -9.23
N GLY A 161 -8.10 10.22 -10.15
CA GLY A 161 -8.94 11.38 -9.86
C GLY A 161 -9.91 11.14 -8.70
N HIS A 162 -10.64 10.03 -8.75
CA HIS A 162 -11.56 9.62 -7.68
C HIS A 162 -10.84 9.35 -6.35
N GLY A 163 -9.71 8.64 -6.40
CA GLY A 163 -8.90 8.28 -5.24
C GLY A 163 -8.29 9.50 -4.57
N LEU A 164 -7.79 10.48 -5.34
CA LEU A 164 -7.26 11.74 -4.80
C LEU A 164 -8.34 12.58 -4.13
N PHE A 165 -9.55 12.64 -4.69
CA PHE A 165 -10.69 13.30 -4.04
C PHE A 165 -11.06 12.62 -2.72
N SER A 166 -11.09 11.28 -2.71
CA SER A 166 -11.36 10.51 -1.48
C SER A 166 -10.25 10.69 -0.43
N TYR A 167 -8.99 10.72 -0.86
CA TYR A 167 -7.84 10.99 0.01
C TYR A 167 -7.91 12.41 0.59
N ALA A 168 -8.29 13.42 -0.21
CA ALA A 168 -8.52 14.77 0.30
C ALA A 168 -9.50 14.78 1.50
N GLY A 169 -10.57 13.98 1.45
CA GLY A 169 -11.52 13.84 2.55
C GLY A 169 -10.90 13.38 3.88
N CYS A 170 -9.77 12.67 3.84
CA CYS A 170 -9.08 12.16 5.03
C CYS A 170 -8.07 13.16 5.63
N LEU A 171 -7.62 14.15 4.86
CA LEU A 171 -6.59 15.09 5.31
C LEU A 171 -7.13 16.03 6.39
N TYR A 172 -6.29 16.51 7.29
CA TYR A 172 -6.67 17.54 8.27
C TYR A 172 -6.35 18.97 7.78
N SER A 173 -5.38 19.14 6.87
CA SER A 173 -5.00 20.45 6.31
C SER A 173 -5.89 20.87 5.14
N SER A 174 -6.57 22.02 5.26
CA SER A 174 -7.45 22.59 4.23
C SER A 174 -6.70 22.98 2.95
N SER A 175 -5.46 23.48 3.05
CA SER A 175 -4.64 23.80 1.88
C SER A 175 -4.27 22.53 1.11
N HIS A 176 -3.85 21.47 1.81
CA HIS A 176 -3.55 20.19 1.17
C HIS A 176 -4.80 19.58 0.53
N LYS A 177 -5.97 19.65 1.18
CA LYS A 177 -7.25 19.22 0.57
C LYS A 177 -7.47 19.87 -0.78
N THR A 178 -7.30 21.19 -0.83
CA THR A 178 -7.55 21.98 -2.04
C THR A 178 -6.58 21.61 -3.17
N ILE A 179 -5.30 21.38 -2.86
CA ILE A 179 -4.31 20.89 -3.83
C ILE A 179 -4.68 19.50 -4.34
N PHE A 180 -5.06 18.57 -3.45
CA PHE A 180 -5.50 17.23 -3.85
C PHE A 180 -6.73 17.28 -4.77
N VAL A 181 -7.71 18.13 -4.46
CA VAL A 181 -8.91 18.33 -5.30
C VAL A 181 -8.54 18.94 -6.66
N TYR A 182 -7.58 19.88 -6.71
CA TYR A 182 -7.05 20.41 -7.96
C TYR A 182 -6.46 19.28 -8.85
N HIS A 183 -5.63 18.40 -8.30
CA HIS A 183 -5.09 17.27 -9.05
C HIS A 183 -6.17 16.26 -9.44
N ALA A 184 -7.12 15.97 -8.54
CA ALA A 184 -8.27 15.12 -8.84
C ALA A 184 -9.07 15.65 -10.05
N TYR A 185 -9.37 16.95 -10.06
CA TYR A 185 -10.04 17.63 -11.17
C TYR A 185 -9.28 17.47 -12.49
N LYS A 186 -7.97 17.70 -12.51
CA LYS A 186 -7.17 17.55 -13.75
C LYS A 186 -7.22 16.12 -14.30
N HIS A 187 -7.07 15.11 -13.43
CA HIS A 187 -7.16 13.71 -13.84
C HIS A 187 -8.55 13.32 -14.36
N LEU A 188 -9.62 13.74 -13.68
CA LEU A 188 -10.99 13.48 -14.12
C LEU A 188 -11.28 14.17 -15.46
N LYS A 189 -10.90 15.44 -15.62
CA LYS A 189 -11.06 16.18 -16.87
C LYS A 189 -10.33 15.50 -18.02
N GLN A 190 -9.10 15.05 -17.79
CA GLN A 190 -8.34 14.28 -18.78
C GLN A 190 -9.01 12.95 -19.12
N THR A 191 -9.53 12.24 -18.12
CA THR A 191 -10.23 10.95 -18.28
C THR A 191 -11.41 11.05 -19.23
N LEU A 192 -12.23 12.10 -19.11
CA LEU A 192 -13.44 12.26 -19.94
C LEU A 192 -13.14 12.51 -21.42
N ASN A 193 -11.91 12.92 -21.78
CA ASN A 193 -11.48 13.01 -23.19
C ASN A 193 -11.42 11.63 -23.87
N TYR A 194 -11.33 10.55 -23.08
CA TYR A 194 -11.24 9.17 -23.56
C TYR A 194 -12.52 8.37 -23.32
N LYS A 195 -13.68 9.03 -23.29
CA LYS A 195 -14.99 8.41 -23.00
C LYS A 195 -15.31 7.14 -23.81
N ASN A 196 -14.82 7.03 -25.05
CA ASN A 196 -15.07 5.89 -25.93
C ASN A 196 -14.36 4.60 -25.49
N PHE A 197 -13.38 4.71 -24.60
CA PHE A 197 -12.60 3.59 -24.05
C PHE A 197 -12.95 3.30 -22.59
N LEU A 198 -14.02 3.90 -22.07
CA LEU A 198 -14.52 3.69 -20.72
C LEU A 198 -15.81 2.88 -20.74
N HIS A 199 -15.97 2.05 -19.72
CA HIS A 199 -17.26 1.45 -19.43
C HIS A 199 -18.28 2.56 -19.09
N PRO A 200 -19.55 2.51 -19.57
CA PRO A 200 -20.54 3.56 -19.33
C PRO A 200 -20.72 3.92 -17.86
N ASN A 201 -20.76 2.93 -16.95
CA ASN A 201 -20.91 3.17 -15.52
C ASN A 201 -19.71 3.94 -14.93
N ALA A 202 -18.49 3.62 -15.37
CA ALA A 202 -17.29 4.32 -14.93
C ALA A 202 -17.28 5.77 -15.43
N TYR A 203 -17.62 5.98 -16.71
CA TYR A 203 -17.76 7.31 -17.29
C TYR A 203 -18.75 8.18 -16.51
N GLN A 204 -19.95 7.66 -16.21
CA GLN A 204 -20.96 8.42 -15.45
C GLN A 204 -20.49 8.74 -14.03
N SER A 205 -19.83 7.80 -13.36
CA SER A 205 -19.26 8.02 -12.02
C SER A 205 -18.22 9.15 -12.02
N PHE A 206 -17.24 9.09 -12.93
CA PHE A 206 -16.21 10.12 -13.05
C PHE A 206 -16.78 11.49 -13.43
N LYS A 207 -17.75 11.51 -14.36
CA LYS A 207 -18.43 12.74 -14.76
C LYS A 207 -19.18 13.37 -13.59
N LYS A 208 -19.93 12.59 -12.82
CA LYS A 208 -20.65 13.07 -11.64
C LYS A 208 -19.71 13.66 -10.59
N LEU A 209 -18.56 13.03 -10.36
CA LEU A 209 -17.57 13.56 -9.42
C LEU A 209 -16.94 14.86 -9.94
N LEU A 210 -16.61 14.93 -11.23
CA LEU A 210 -16.09 16.16 -11.85
C LEU A 210 -17.07 17.33 -11.67
N GLU A 211 -18.34 17.11 -12.01
CA GLU A 211 -19.41 18.11 -11.85
C GLU A 211 -19.59 18.52 -10.38
N ASN A 212 -19.43 17.59 -9.44
CA ASN A 212 -19.47 17.89 -8.01
C ASN A 212 -18.31 18.79 -7.57
N ILE A 213 -17.08 18.54 -8.08
CA ILE A 213 -15.92 19.39 -7.80
C ILE A 213 -16.14 20.79 -8.38
N GLU A 214 -16.62 20.89 -9.63
CA GLU A 214 -16.89 22.18 -10.31
C GLU A 214 -17.96 23.02 -9.61
N ARG A 215 -18.88 22.40 -8.86
CA ARG A 215 -19.87 23.12 -8.05
C ARG A 215 -19.32 23.66 -6.74
N GLN A 216 -18.30 23.02 -6.18
CA GLN A 216 -17.79 23.30 -4.84
C GLN A 216 -16.51 24.15 -4.83
N TRP A 217 -15.73 24.14 -5.92
CA TRP A 217 -14.48 24.91 -6.04
C TRP A 217 -14.55 25.96 -7.15
N PRO A 218 -13.93 27.15 -6.96
CA PRO A 218 -13.90 28.19 -7.98
C PRO A 218 -13.25 27.72 -9.29
N LYS A 219 -13.91 28.01 -10.41
CA LYS A 219 -13.44 27.59 -11.74
C LYS A 219 -12.08 28.22 -12.08
N GLU A 220 -11.86 29.47 -11.67
CA GLU A 220 -10.61 30.20 -11.86
C GLU A 220 -9.45 29.44 -11.22
N TYR A 221 -9.66 28.91 -10.01
CA TYR A 221 -8.66 28.08 -9.32
C TYR A 221 -8.43 26.75 -10.05
N LEU A 222 -9.51 26.03 -10.37
CA LEU A 222 -9.43 24.70 -11.00
C LEU A 222 -8.79 24.74 -12.40
N ASP A 223 -9.05 25.79 -13.18
CA ASP A 223 -8.51 25.93 -14.54
C ASP A 223 -7.13 26.60 -14.59
N SER A 224 -6.73 27.33 -13.54
CA SER A 224 -5.41 27.96 -13.46
C SER A 224 -4.24 26.96 -13.51
N LYS A 225 -3.06 27.46 -13.88
CA LYS A 225 -1.78 26.75 -13.75
C LYS A 225 -1.18 27.05 -12.39
N GLN A 226 -1.37 26.14 -11.45
CA GLN A 226 -0.79 26.22 -10.11
C GLN A 226 0.73 25.98 -10.16
N SER A 227 1.48 26.67 -9.30
CA SER A 227 2.92 26.44 -9.09
C SER A 227 3.16 25.79 -7.74
N PHE A 228 3.96 24.72 -7.73
CA PHE A 228 4.35 23.98 -6.53
C PHE A 228 5.86 24.00 -6.31
N GLU A 229 6.53 25.02 -6.87
CA GLU A 229 7.96 25.24 -6.75
C GLU A 229 8.34 25.65 -5.32
N PHE A 230 9.51 25.19 -4.88
CA PHE A 230 10.07 25.50 -3.56
C PHE A 230 11.60 25.45 -3.59
N ASP A 231 12.26 26.37 -2.89
CA ASP A 231 13.73 26.38 -2.83
C ASP A 231 14.29 25.16 -2.09
N LEU A 232 14.85 24.21 -2.83
CA LEU A 232 15.52 23.03 -2.30
C LEU A 232 16.87 23.35 -1.63
N GLY A 233 17.31 24.59 -1.64
CA GLY A 233 18.50 25.10 -0.98
C GLY A 233 19.76 25.05 -1.85
N LYS A 234 20.77 25.84 -1.43
CA LYS A 234 22.02 26.04 -2.18
C LYS A 234 23.06 24.93 -1.98
N ASN A 235 22.98 24.16 -0.89
CA ASN A 235 23.93 23.10 -0.61
C ASN A 235 23.68 21.90 -1.52
N LYS A 236 24.64 21.56 -2.39
CA LYS A 236 24.51 20.47 -3.38
C LYS A 236 24.16 19.12 -2.75
N LYS A 237 24.80 18.73 -1.64
CA LYS A 237 24.54 17.44 -0.98
C LYS A 237 23.13 17.38 -0.41
N LEU A 238 22.70 18.45 0.27
CA LEU A 238 21.34 18.54 0.83
C LEU A 238 20.29 18.54 -0.29
N ARG A 239 20.52 19.29 -1.38
CA ARG A 239 19.63 19.32 -2.54
C ARG A 239 19.49 17.95 -3.18
N SER A 240 20.59 17.23 -3.43
CA SER A 240 20.53 15.87 -3.98
C SER A 240 19.79 14.88 -3.08
N TYR A 241 19.86 15.04 -1.75
CA TYR A 241 19.06 14.26 -0.81
C TYR A 241 17.57 14.60 -0.89
N ARG A 242 17.22 15.89 -0.95
CA ARG A 242 15.83 16.36 -1.08
C ARG A 242 15.20 15.89 -2.38
N GLU A 243 15.89 16.06 -3.50
CA GLU A 243 15.47 15.58 -4.81
C GLU A 243 15.25 14.06 -4.79
N TRP A 244 16.19 13.30 -4.22
CA TRP A 244 16.01 11.85 -4.10
C TRP A 244 14.79 11.48 -3.24
N CYS A 245 14.56 12.16 -2.12
CA CYS A 245 13.39 11.91 -1.28
C CYS A 245 12.08 12.20 -2.03
N LEU A 246 12.02 13.31 -2.78
CA LEU A 246 10.85 13.67 -3.59
C LEU A 246 10.56 12.62 -4.67
N GLN A 247 11.58 12.26 -5.46
CA GLN A 247 11.46 11.29 -6.55
C GLN A 247 11.05 9.89 -6.05
N ASN A 248 11.40 9.55 -4.82
CA ASN A 248 11.10 8.25 -4.22
C ASN A 248 9.88 8.26 -3.29
N THR A 249 9.17 9.40 -3.19
CA THR A 249 8.00 9.57 -2.31
C THR A 249 8.29 9.22 -0.85
N LEU A 250 9.32 9.85 -0.27
CA LEU A 250 9.85 9.53 1.07
C LEU A 250 9.62 10.62 2.12
N TYR A 251 8.97 11.74 1.79
CA TYR A 251 8.61 12.73 2.81
C TYR A 251 7.33 12.34 3.56
N LEU A 252 7.30 12.56 4.87
CA LEU A 252 6.07 12.54 5.69
C LEU A 252 5.25 13.80 5.39
N ASN A 253 4.76 13.85 4.17
CA ASN A 253 4.01 14.94 3.57
C ASN A 253 3.11 14.34 2.49
N SER A 254 1.79 14.53 2.65
CA SER A 254 0.82 13.97 1.71
C SER A 254 0.99 14.54 0.30
N LEU A 255 1.50 15.76 0.13
CA LEU A 255 1.74 16.35 -1.20
C LEU A 255 2.80 15.57 -2.00
N ASN A 256 3.68 14.82 -1.34
CA ASN A 256 4.64 13.98 -2.05
C ASN A 256 3.94 12.79 -2.74
N ASP A 257 2.74 12.40 -2.29
CA ASP A 257 1.95 11.34 -2.93
C ASP A 257 1.32 11.79 -4.26
N LEU A 258 1.33 13.11 -4.57
CA LEU A 258 0.92 13.67 -5.86
C LEU A 258 2.05 13.65 -6.90
N GLY A 259 3.28 13.35 -6.48
CA GLY A 259 4.48 13.37 -7.30
C GLY A 259 5.65 14.12 -6.63
N PRO A 260 6.76 14.33 -7.35
CA PRO A 260 7.96 14.99 -6.84
C PRO A 260 7.81 16.52 -6.81
N LEU A 261 6.72 17.03 -6.21
CA LEU A 261 6.45 18.46 -6.08
C LEU A 261 7.42 19.07 -5.05
N GLU A 262 8.13 20.14 -5.40
CA GLU A 262 9.16 20.73 -4.54
C GLU A 262 8.60 21.19 -3.18
N ILE A 263 7.37 21.72 -3.16
CA ILE A 263 6.64 22.09 -1.94
C ILE A 263 6.53 20.93 -0.92
N ALA A 264 6.65 19.68 -1.39
CA ALA A 264 6.57 18.49 -0.54
C ALA A 264 7.88 18.15 0.20
N SER A 265 8.96 18.93 0.03
CA SER A 265 10.32 18.60 0.51
C SER A 265 10.55 18.74 2.02
N HIS A 266 9.51 18.57 2.85
CA HIS A 266 9.52 18.74 4.30
C HIS A 266 8.59 17.75 5.00
N ASP A 267 9.02 17.19 6.13
CA ASP A 267 8.23 16.27 6.96
C ASP A 267 7.24 17.03 7.86
N LEU A 268 6.20 17.61 7.27
CA LEU A 268 5.21 18.46 7.99
C LEU A 268 4.09 17.68 8.69
N LEU A 269 3.96 16.38 8.46
CA LEU A 269 2.93 15.55 9.09
C LEU A 269 3.03 15.60 10.62
N HIS A 270 1.92 15.82 11.31
CA HIS A 270 1.78 15.74 12.76
C HIS A 270 0.55 14.93 13.12
N LEU A 271 0.37 14.60 14.40
CA LEU A 271 -0.95 14.20 14.89
C LEU A 271 -1.87 15.42 14.85
N PRO A 272 -3.17 15.24 14.61
CA PRO A 272 -4.14 16.33 14.71
C PRO A 272 -4.20 16.87 16.15
N SER A 273 -4.92 17.98 16.32
CA SER A 273 -5.38 18.36 17.66
C SER A 273 -6.26 17.26 18.24
N MET A 274 -6.14 17.03 19.55
CA MET A 274 -6.87 16.00 20.28
C MET A 274 -7.69 16.61 21.40
N THR A 275 -8.82 15.95 21.69
CA THR A 275 -9.70 16.24 22.81
C THR A 275 -9.23 15.43 24.02
N VAL A 276 -8.58 16.11 24.97
CA VAL A 276 -7.96 15.48 26.15
C VAL A 276 -8.42 16.14 27.45
N GLU A 277 -8.34 15.41 28.56
CA GLU A 277 -8.59 15.94 29.90
C GLU A 277 -7.65 17.13 30.22
N LEU A 278 -8.10 18.08 31.05
CA LEU A 278 -7.36 19.31 31.39
C LEU A 278 -5.91 19.11 31.85
N ASN A 279 -5.63 18.02 32.57
CA ASN A 279 -4.30 17.72 33.11
C ASN A 279 -3.52 16.70 32.24
N ALA A 280 -4.02 16.36 31.05
CA ALA A 280 -3.38 15.41 30.17
C ALA A 280 -2.07 15.99 29.61
N THR A 281 -1.01 15.21 29.66
CA THR A 281 0.25 15.55 29.01
C THR A 281 0.17 15.23 27.50
N PRO A 282 0.96 15.91 26.65
CA PRO A 282 1.01 15.68 25.19
C PRO A 282 1.65 14.33 24.79
N LYS A 283 1.45 13.25 25.56
CA LYS A 283 2.20 11.99 25.42
C LYS A 283 2.13 11.37 24.02
N TYR A 284 0.99 11.48 23.34
CA TYR A 284 0.82 10.96 21.98
C TYR A 284 1.63 11.78 20.97
N HIS A 285 1.61 13.11 21.08
CA HIS A 285 2.46 13.99 20.27
C HIS A 285 3.95 13.79 20.57
N THR A 286 4.32 13.58 21.83
CA THR A 286 5.71 13.25 22.22
C THR A 286 6.19 11.97 21.55
N LEU A 287 5.41 10.89 21.62
CA LEU A 287 5.77 9.63 20.95
C LEU A 287 5.77 9.77 19.42
N PHE A 288 4.84 10.53 18.85
CA PHE A 288 4.80 10.75 17.41
C PHE A 288 6.01 11.57 16.92
N ASN A 289 6.47 12.56 17.70
CA ASN A 289 7.70 13.29 17.39
C ASN A 289 8.91 12.36 17.34
N GLN A 290 8.99 11.40 18.27
CA GLN A 290 10.01 10.35 18.24
C GLN A 290 9.91 9.49 16.97
N ILE A 291 8.72 8.99 16.65
CA ILE A 291 8.45 8.21 15.42
C ILE A 291 8.92 8.97 14.17
N LYS A 292 8.59 10.27 14.07
CA LYS A 292 9.02 11.12 12.96
C LYS A 292 10.54 11.25 12.86
N GLN A 293 11.20 11.51 13.99
CA GLN A 293 12.66 11.71 14.02
C GLN A 293 13.40 10.41 13.67
N GLU A 294 12.94 9.28 14.19
CA GLU A 294 13.48 7.96 13.85
C GLU A 294 13.25 7.60 12.38
N TYR A 295 12.08 7.89 11.81
CA TYR A 295 11.83 7.69 10.37
C TYR A 295 12.75 8.56 9.51
N GLY A 296 12.86 9.85 9.81
CA GLY A 296 13.77 10.75 9.11
C GLY A 296 15.24 10.29 9.17
N THR A 297 15.63 9.70 10.30
CA THR A 297 16.95 9.09 10.51
C THR A 297 17.14 7.83 9.67
N ALA A 298 16.19 6.89 9.69
CA ALA A 298 16.22 5.69 8.87
C ALA A 298 16.30 6.03 7.37
N ARG A 299 15.48 6.98 6.90
CA ARG A 299 15.51 7.47 5.52
C ARG A 299 16.89 8.01 5.13
N PHE A 300 17.51 8.80 6.00
CA PHE A 300 18.84 9.37 5.73
C PHE A 300 19.95 8.31 5.76
N LEU A 301 19.92 7.38 6.72
CA LEU A 301 20.86 6.26 6.80
C LEU A 301 20.81 5.39 5.54
N PHE A 302 19.62 5.10 5.03
CA PHE A 302 19.43 4.37 3.77
C PHE A 302 20.02 5.13 2.58
N TYR A 303 19.74 6.43 2.48
CA TYR A 303 20.28 7.29 1.43
C TYR A 303 21.81 7.28 1.41
N GLU A 304 22.45 7.42 2.58
CA GLU A 304 23.90 7.40 2.68
C GLU A 304 24.49 6.01 2.40
N GLY A 305 23.88 4.95 2.95
CA GLY A 305 24.35 3.58 2.80
C GLY A 305 24.37 3.11 1.34
N THR A 306 23.43 3.60 0.51
CA THR A 306 23.30 3.23 -0.91
C THR A 306 24.14 4.07 -1.88
N ARG A 307 24.61 5.26 -1.47
CA ARG A 307 25.21 6.26 -2.40
C ARG A 307 26.69 6.52 -2.24
N LEU A 308 27.31 6.14 -1.12
CA LEU A 308 28.67 6.57 -0.84
C LEU A 308 29.70 5.58 -1.38
N PRO A 309 30.56 6.01 -2.33
CA PRO A 309 31.76 5.26 -2.66
C PRO A 309 32.79 5.48 -1.53
N SER A 310 33.66 4.49 -1.30
CA SER A 310 34.83 4.45 -0.39
C SER A 310 34.59 4.04 1.07
N GLN A 311 35.58 3.29 1.61
CA GLN A 311 35.69 2.89 3.01
C GLN A 311 35.48 4.08 3.93
N SER A 312 34.56 3.93 4.89
CA SER A 312 34.39 4.88 5.97
C SER A 312 35.66 4.92 6.83
N TYR A 313 35.89 6.03 7.55
CA TYR A 313 36.87 6.03 8.64
C TYR A 313 36.58 4.92 9.64
N GLY A 314 35.29 4.55 9.83
CA GLY A 314 34.88 3.45 10.68
C GLY A 314 35.31 2.06 10.20
N ASP A 315 35.73 1.92 8.94
CA ASP A 315 36.16 0.64 8.37
C ASP A 315 37.68 0.43 8.49
N LYS A 316 38.47 1.50 8.72
CA LYS A 316 39.93 1.49 8.50
C LYS A 316 40.73 0.54 9.38
N ASP A 317 40.30 0.36 10.63
CA ASP A 317 41.03 -0.44 11.63
C ASP A 317 40.26 -1.72 12.01
N ILE A 318 39.24 -2.10 11.24
CA ILE A 318 38.50 -3.35 11.42
C ILE A 318 39.18 -4.43 10.60
N VAL A 319 39.98 -5.27 11.26
CA VAL A 319 40.62 -6.42 10.62
C VAL A 319 39.63 -7.59 10.56
N LEU A 320 39.19 -7.94 9.34
CA LEU A 320 38.27 -9.04 9.09
C LEU A 320 39.00 -10.20 8.44
N VAL A 321 38.59 -11.43 8.77
CA VAL A 321 39.07 -12.64 8.10
C VAL A 321 38.37 -12.75 6.75
N ASP A 322 39.12 -12.94 5.67
CA ASP A 322 38.57 -13.27 4.35
C ASP A 322 38.05 -14.71 4.37
N THR A 323 36.73 -14.85 4.35
CA THR A 323 36.03 -16.13 4.33
C THR A 323 35.86 -16.71 2.91
N SER A 324 36.38 -16.03 1.88
CA SER A 324 36.31 -16.44 0.46
C SER A 324 34.90 -16.73 -0.06
N ASP A 325 33.89 -16.10 0.54
CA ASP A 325 32.47 -16.27 0.30
C ASP A 325 31.80 -15.00 -0.24
N TYR A 326 32.62 -14.03 -0.66
CA TYR A 326 32.20 -12.72 -1.19
C TYR A 326 31.27 -11.93 -0.23
N ALA A 327 31.38 -12.17 1.08
CA ALA A 327 30.69 -11.38 2.09
C ALA A 327 31.23 -9.95 2.12
N GLU A 328 30.33 -8.97 2.00
CA GLU A 328 30.67 -7.57 2.16
C GLU A 328 30.43 -7.13 3.61
N TYR A 329 31.44 -6.46 4.16
CA TYR A 329 31.36 -5.78 5.45
C TYR A 329 31.80 -4.33 5.24
N SER A 330 30.92 -3.40 5.60
CA SER A 330 31.24 -1.98 5.60
C SER A 330 30.29 -1.20 6.48
N TYR A 331 30.75 -0.06 6.97
CA TYR A 331 29.95 0.92 7.68
C TYR A 331 28.67 1.30 6.91
N ASN A 332 28.75 1.40 5.58
CA ASN A 332 27.60 1.73 4.75
C ASN A 332 26.55 0.62 4.73
N LEU A 333 26.98 -0.65 4.67
CA LEU A 333 26.04 -1.78 4.80
C LEU A 333 25.39 -1.83 6.18
N GLU A 334 26.14 -1.52 7.24
CA GLU A 334 25.59 -1.44 8.59
C GLU A 334 24.54 -0.32 8.70
N LYS A 335 24.67 0.82 7.99
CA LYS A 335 23.60 1.83 7.92
C LYS A 335 22.29 1.27 7.34
N ILE A 336 22.39 0.40 6.32
CA ILE A 336 21.21 -0.21 5.71
C ILE A 336 20.59 -1.26 6.65
N LYS A 337 21.41 -2.06 7.35
CA LYS A 337 20.92 -2.95 8.42
C LYS A 337 20.25 -2.19 9.56
N ILE A 338 20.84 -1.09 10.02
CA ILE A 338 20.25 -0.20 11.04
C ILE A 338 18.93 0.39 10.55
N THR A 339 18.87 0.82 9.29
CA THR A 339 17.61 1.28 8.67
C THR A 339 16.53 0.20 8.79
N TYR A 340 16.86 -1.04 8.41
CA TYR A 340 15.94 -2.17 8.49
C TYR A 340 15.42 -2.40 9.91
N ARG A 341 16.31 -2.34 10.92
CA ARG A 341 15.93 -2.48 12.34
C ARG A 341 15.01 -1.36 12.83
N ILE A 342 15.33 -0.10 12.48
CA ILE A 342 14.50 1.06 12.85
C ILE A 342 13.10 0.92 12.25
N ILE A 343 12.96 0.48 11.00
CA ILE A 343 11.66 0.29 10.35
C ILE A 343 10.75 -0.65 11.17
N TYR A 344 11.26 -1.80 11.60
CA TYR A 344 10.47 -2.73 12.42
C TYR A 344 10.15 -2.17 13.81
N SER A 345 11.09 -1.45 14.43
CA SER A 345 10.82 -0.76 15.69
C SER A 345 9.72 0.30 15.55
N LEU A 346 9.67 1.01 14.42
CA LEU A 346 8.64 2.02 14.15
C LEU A 346 7.24 1.40 14.03
N PHE A 347 7.10 0.20 13.42
CA PHE A 347 5.82 -0.52 13.40
C PHE A 347 5.32 -0.82 14.82
N ASP A 348 6.20 -1.31 15.70
CA ASP A 348 5.84 -1.62 17.08
C ASP A 348 5.51 -0.34 17.89
N LYS A 349 6.18 0.79 17.62
CA LYS A 349 5.85 2.09 18.23
C LYS A 349 4.48 2.62 17.77
N ILE A 350 4.13 2.45 16.49
CA ILE A 350 2.79 2.77 15.99
C ILE A 350 1.74 1.91 16.71
N ALA A 351 1.99 0.60 16.83
CA ALA A 351 1.10 -0.30 17.54
C ALA A 351 0.92 0.10 19.01
N TYR A 352 2.02 0.45 19.69
CA TYR A 352 2.00 0.94 21.06
C TYR A 352 1.17 2.23 21.21
N LEU A 353 1.36 3.19 20.29
CA LEU A 353 0.58 4.43 20.26
C LEU A 353 -0.92 4.13 20.10
N LEU A 354 -1.28 3.32 19.10
CA LEU A 354 -2.68 2.99 18.81
C LEU A 354 -3.34 2.17 19.91
N ASN A 355 -2.61 1.22 20.53
CA ASN A 355 -3.10 0.43 21.65
C ASN A 355 -3.58 1.33 22.80
N ASP A 356 -2.77 2.32 23.18
CA ASP A 356 -3.11 3.26 24.27
C ASP A 356 -4.15 4.30 23.83
N TYR A 357 -4.03 4.87 22.62
CA TYR A 357 -4.96 5.89 22.11
C TYR A 357 -6.38 5.36 21.88
N LEU A 358 -6.52 4.22 21.20
CA LEU A 358 -7.82 3.59 20.92
C LEU A 358 -8.35 2.77 22.11
N LYS A 359 -7.59 2.71 23.21
CA LYS A 359 -7.90 1.90 24.40
C LYS A 359 -8.16 0.42 24.04
N VAL A 360 -7.31 -0.15 23.17
CA VAL A 360 -7.42 -1.55 22.71
C VAL A 360 -7.28 -2.53 23.86
N GLY A 361 -6.46 -2.19 24.87
CA GLY A 361 -6.34 -2.94 26.12
C GLY A 361 -5.32 -4.08 26.08
N MET A 362 -4.41 -4.09 25.09
CA MET A 362 -3.34 -5.09 25.05
C MET A 362 -2.27 -4.80 26.12
N PRO A 363 -1.66 -5.83 26.73
CA PRO A 363 -0.49 -5.66 27.57
C PRO A 363 0.62 -4.93 26.80
N ARG A 364 1.15 -3.86 27.41
CA ARG A 364 2.15 -2.98 26.79
C ARG A 364 3.40 -3.72 26.31
N ASN A 365 3.82 -4.75 27.02
CA ASN A 365 4.98 -5.59 26.68
C ASN A 365 4.72 -6.65 25.60
N ARG A 366 3.48 -6.79 25.13
CA ARG A 366 3.07 -7.73 24.07
C ARG A 366 2.44 -7.01 22.87
N THR A 367 2.59 -5.69 22.80
CA THR A 367 2.02 -4.91 21.71
C THR A 367 2.93 -5.01 20.49
N SER A 368 2.43 -5.63 19.41
CA SER A 368 3.06 -5.67 18.10
C SER A 368 2.09 -5.16 17.04
N PHE A 369 2.61 -4.68 15.91
CA PHE A 369 1.77 -4.14 14.84
C PHE A 369 0.82 -5.19 14.24
N ARG A 370 1.24 -6.45 14.18
CA ARG A 370 0.40 -7.57 13.73
C ARG A 370 -0.62 -8.00 14.78
N GLY A 371 -0.20 -8.09 16.05
CA GLY A 371 -1.04 -8.54 17.15
C GLY A 371 -2.14 -7.57 17.58
N LEU A 372 -2.07 -6.30 17.14
CA LEU A 372 -3.02 -5.24 17.53
C LEU A 372 -4.48 -5.59 17.22
N TRP A 373 -4.73 -6.26 16.11
CA TRP A 373 -6.05 -6.29 15.46
C TRP A 373 -6.96 -7.43 15.93
N HIS A 374 -6.38 -8.54 16.39
CA HIS A 374 -7.08 -9.79 16.65
C HIS A 374 -7.06 -10.15 18.13
N GLU A 375 -8.09 -10.84 18.59
CA GLU A 375 -8.14 -11.41 19.93
C GLU A 375 -7.09 -12.51 20.11
N ASN A 376 -6.65 -12.70 21.36
CA ASN A 376 -5.73 -13.79 21.70
C ASN A 376 -6.49 -15.08 22.03
N ASN A 377 -7.43 -15.45 21.16
CA ASN A 377 -8.24 -16.66 21.25
C ASN A 377 -7.95 -17.60 20.06
N ARG A 378 -8.54 -18.80 20.07
CA ARG A 378 -8.33 -19.81 19.03
C ARG A 378 -8.76 -19.33 17.64
N ASP A 379 -9.85 -18.56 17.57
CA ASP A 379 -10.44 -18.11 16.31
C ASP A 379 -9.77 -16.86 15.76
N ARG A 380 -8.84 -16.24 16.51
CA ARG A 380 -8.17 -14.97 16.18
C ARG A 380 -9.15 -13.93 15.62
N SER A 381 -10.33 -13.82 16.22
CA SER A 381 -11.37 -12.92 15.73
C SER A 381 -10.91 -11.46 15.79
N LEU A 382 -11.32 -10.64 14.82
CA LEU A 382 -11.09 -9.19 14.86
C LEU A 382 -11.64 -8.62 16.19
N ARG A 383 -10.89 -7.76 16.87
CA ARG A 383 -11.34 -7.15 18.13
C ARG A 383 -12.59 -6.28 17.88
N ASN A 384 -13.52 -6.30 18.83
CA ASN A 384 -14.82 -5.61 18.70
C ASN A 384 -14.71 -4.12 18.36
N ILE A 385 -13.68 -3.43 18.85
CA ILE A 385 -13.45 -1.99 18.58
C ILE A 385 -13.21 -1.67 17.08
N PHE A 386 -12.81 -2.67 16.29
CA PHE A 386 -12.58 -2.54 14.86
C PHE A 386 -13.76 -3.04 14.02
N MET A 387 -14.71 -3.78 14.61
CA MET A 387 -15.87 -4.30 13.89
C MET A 387 -16.81 -3.16 13.47
N GLY A 388 -17.13 -3.08 12.18
CA GLY A 388 -17.99 -2.03 11.62
C GLY A 388 -17.42 -0.61 11.68
N ASN A 389 -16.15 -0.44 12.06
CA ASN A 389 -15.52 0.86 12.16
C ASN A 389 -15.36 1.48 10.74
N ARG A 390 -15.75 2.76 10.58
CA ARG A 390 -15.73 3.46 9.29
C ARG A 390 -14.52 4.39 9.09
N ASN A 391 -13.48 4.20 9.90
CA ASN A 391 -12.21 4.88 9.77
C ASN A 391 -11.36 4.24 8.67
N LEU A 392 -11.39 4.86 7.48
CA LEU A 392 -10.71 4.32 6.30
C LEU A 392 -9.19 4.19 6.49
N ALA A 393 -8.53 5.15 7.15
CA ALA A 393 -7.09 5.08 7.41
C ALA A 393 -6.75 3.97 8.41
N LEU A 394 -7.61 3.73 9.41
CA LEU A 394 -7.46 2.61 10.34
C LEU A 394 -7.65 1.25 9.66
N ARG A 395 -8.63 1.14 8.73
CA ARG A 395 -8.76 -0.02 7.85
C ARG A 395 -7.50 -0.22 7.00
N GLY A 396 -6.93 0.86 6.49
CA GLY A 396 -5.67 0.86 5.76
C GLY A 396 -4.50 0.28 6.58
N LEU A 397 -4.39 0.66 7.85
CA LEU A 397 -3.39 0.11 8.78
C LEU A 397 -3.60 -1.38 9.05
N TYR A 398 -4.85 -1.82 9.23
CA TYR A 398 -5.19 -3.24 9.37
C TYR A 398 -4.70 -4.03 8.14
N TRP A 399 -5.03 -3.58 6.93
CA TRP A 399 -4.59 -4.23 5.69
C TRP A 399 -3.09 -4.16 5.46
N LEU A 400 -2.44 -3.08 5.89
CA LEU A 400 -0.99 -2.96 5.88
C LEU A 400 -0.35 -3.99 6.79
N SER A 401 -0.95 -4.28 7.95
CA SER A 401 -0.46 -5.33 8.85
C SER A 401 -0.52 -6.73 8.23
N LYS A 402 -1.40 -6.96 7.23
CA LYS A 402 -1.48 -8.22 6.46
C LYS A 402 -0.32 -8.45 5.50
N ASP A 403 0.53 -7.45 5.29
CA ASP A 403 1.80 -7.62 4.58
C ASP A 403 2.97 -8.03 5.51
N LEU A 404 2.75 -8.05 6.83
CA LEU A 404 3.77 -8.47 7.80
C LEU A 404 3.52 -9.91 8.25
N PHE A 405 4.60 -10.69 8.33
CA PHE A 405 4.55 -12.07 8.82
C PHE A 405 4.83 -12.14 10.33
N ASP A 406 3.99 -12.91 11.04
CA ASP A 406 4.16 -13.23 12.45
C ASP A 406 4.06 -14.75 12.63
N LYS A 407 5.05 -15.34 13.31
CA LYS A 407 5.15 -16.80 13.52
C LYS A 407 4.05 -17.31 14.43
N ASP A 408 3.58 -16.48 15.36
CA ASP A 408 2.51 -16.82 16.31
C ASP A 408 1.11 -16.69 15.68
N ASP A 409 1.05 -16.23 14.43
CA ASP A 409 -0.16 -15.95 13.64
C ASP A 409 -0.18 -16.75 12.32
N ALA A 410 0.46 -17.92 12.30
CA ALA A 410 0.59 -18.79 11.11
C ALA A 410 -0.75 -19.29 10.51
N HIS A 411 -1.89 -18.97 11.13
CA HIS A 411 -3.23 -19.30 10.64
C HIS A 411 -3.82 -18.21 9.72
N VAL A 412 -3.20 -17.03 9.65
CA VAL A 412 -3.56 -15.97 8.70
C VAL A 412 -2.39 -15.79 7.73
N GLU A 413 -2.48 -16.40 6.55
CA GLU A 413 -1.47 -16.24 5.49
C GLU A 413 -1.20 -14.75 5.25
N ALA A 414 0.07 -14.35 5.37
CA ALA A 414 0.49 -13.01 4.99
C ALA A 414 0.21 -12.82 3.49
N ILE A 415 -0.44 -11.72 3.12
CA ILE A 415 -0.88 -11.50 1.74
C ILE A 415 0.31 -11.07 0.86
N GLU A 416 1.39 -10.59 1.47
CA GLU A 416 2.64 -10.27 0.79
C GLU A 416 3.47 -11.56 0.61
N PRO A 417 3.73 -12.00 -0.64
CA PRO A 417 4.46 -13.24 -0.90
C PRO A 417 5.84 -13.32 -0.23
N GLU A 418 6.50 -12.17 -0.07
CA GLU A 418 7.83 -12.09 0.54
C GLU A 418 7.80 -11.87 2.08
N ALA A 419 6.63 -11.83 2.72
CA ALA A 419 6.50 -11.43 4.12
C ALA A 419 7.31 -12.30 5.08
N LYS A 420 7.37 -13.61 4.82
CA LYS A 420 8.13 -14.58 5.63
C LYS A 420 9.63 -14.31 5.55
N GLU A 421 10.17 -14.15 4.34
CA GLU A 421 11.59 -13.80 4.11
C GLU A 421 11.94 -12.48 4.80
N LEU A 422 11.06 -11.47 4.71
CA LEU A 422 11.28 -10.18 5.39
C LEU A 422 11.35 -10.31 6.91
N SER A 423 10.45 -11.11 7.51
CA SER A 423 10.50 -11.41 8.95
C SER A 423 11.75 -12.21 9.34
N GLU A 424 12.20 -13.13 8.49
CA GLU A 424 13.46 -13.87 8.68
C GLU A 424 14.68 -12.94 8.61
N ILE A 425 14.74 -12.02 7.65
CA ILE A 425 15.78 -10.98 7.56
C ILE A 425 15.83 -10.17 8.85
N ARG A 426 14.68 -9.67 9.35
CA ARG A 426 14.61 -8.93 10.63
C ARG A 426 15.22 -9.73 11.77
N ASN A 427 14.79 -10.98 11.93
CA ASN A 427 15.23 -11.83 13.03
C ASN A 427 16.74 -12.12 12.96
N HIS A 428 17.29 -12.33 11.77
CA HIS A 428 18.73 -12.57 11.61
C HIS A 428 19.55 -11.32 11.84
N ILE A 429 19.11 -10.16 11.34
CA ILE A 429 19.81 -8.88 11.58
C ILE A 429 19.84 -8.52 13.07
N GLU A 430 18.77 -8.80 13.82
CA GLU A 430 18.68 -8.40 15.23
C GLU A 430 19.38 -9.38 16.18
N HIS A 431 19.33 -10.69 15.89
CA HIS A 431 19.64 -11.72 16.88
C HIS A 431 20.52 -12.87 16.38
N LYS A 432 20.90 -12.94 15.10
CA LYS A 432 21.65 -14.09 14.54
C LYS A 432 22.73 -13.66 13.55
N SER A 433 23.34 -14.63 12.87
CA SER A 433 24.28 -14.39 11.78
C SER A 433 23.53 -13.97 10.52
N PHE A 434 23.94 -12.84 9.94
CA PHE A 434 23.37 -12.28 8.71
C PHE A 434 24.47 -11.76 7.80
N LYS A 435 24.49 -12.27 6.56
CA LYS A 435 25.56 -12.02 5.59
C LYS A 435 24.99 -11.36 4.34
N ILE A 436 25.68 -10.33 3.87
CA ILE A 436 25.35 -9.65 2.61
C ILE A 436 26.45 -10.00 1.61
N LYS A 437 26.07 -10.53 0.45
CA LYS A 437 27.03 -10.93 -0.59
C LYS A 437 27.01 -9.97 -1.78
N GLN A 438 28.18 -9.66 -2.32
CA GLN A 438 28.33 -8.73 -3.45
C GLN A 438 27.58 -9.22 -4.69
N TYR A 439 27.76 -10.49 -5.05
CA TYR A 439 27.25 -11.10 -6.29
C TYR A 439 26.06 -12.04 -6.07
N GLY A 440 25.43 -12.00 -4.88
CA GLY A 440 24.34 -12.91 -4.51
C GLY A 440 24.82 -14.27 -3.98
N ASN A 441 23.87 -15.19 -3.79
CA ASN A 441 24.16 -16.56 -3.33
C ASN A 441 24.44 -17.45 -4.53
N TRP A 442 25.58 -18.15 -4.53
CA TRP A 442 26.01 -19.06 -5.61
C TRP A 442 25.66 -20.53 -5.32
N GLY A 443 24.46 -20.78 -4.78
CA GLY A 443 24.00 -22.14 -4.48
C GLY A 443 24.77 -22.85 -3.35
N GLU A 444 25.44 -22.09 -2.48
CA GLU A 444 26.01 -22.62 -1.23
C GLU A 444 24.88 -23.15 -0.33
N ASP A 445 25.09 -24.31 0.28
CA ASP A 445 24.16 -24.85 1.28
C ASP A 445 24.00 -23.84 2.41
N GLU A 446 22.77 -23.38 2.62
CA GLU A 446 22.43 -22.57 3.78
C GLU A 446 22.55 -23.45 5.02
N ASP A 447 23.63 -23.27 5.80
CA ASP A 447 23.58 -23.71 7.17
C ASP A 447 22.44 -22.94 7.87
N ASN A 448 21.67 -23.60 8.74
CA ASN A 448 20.61 -22.93 9.49
C ASN A 448 21.16 -21.86 10.48
N PHE A 449 22.45 -21.56 10.42
CA PHE A 449 23.15 -20.61 11.26
C PHE A 449 23.19 -19.20 10.63
N THR A 450 23.48 -19.08 9.33
CA THR A 450 23.63 -17.79 8.64
C THR A 450 22.63 -17.58 7.51
N PHE A 451 21.83 -16.51 7.62
CA PHE A 451 21.02 -16.05 6.49
C PHE A 451 21.89 -15.19 5.55
N SER A 452 21.93 -15.56 4.26
CA SER A 452 22.71 -14.85 3.24
C SER A 452 21.83 -14.23 2.16
N ILE A 453 22.10 -12.97 1.78
CA ILE A 453 21.35 -12.27 0.74
C ILE A 453 22.25 -11.39 -0.12
N GLY A 454 21.95 -11.28 -1.42
CA GLY A 454 22.63 -10.35 -2.31
C GLY A 454 22.36 -8.89 -1.93
N ARG A 455 23.37 -8.03 -2.00
CA ARG A 455 23.27 -6.61 -1.64
C ARG A 455 22.10 -5.89 -2.29
N ALA A 456 21.98 -5.97 -3.62
CA ALA A 456 20.90 -5.29 -4.35
C ALA A 456 19.50 -5.76 -3.92
N LYS A 457 19.33 -7.06 -3.66
CA LYS A 457 18.07 -7.63 -3.16
C LYS A 457 17.74 -7.11 -1.76
N PHE A 458 18.75 -7.03 -0.88
CA PHE A 458 18.57 -6.49 0.47
C PHE A 458 18.23 -4.99 0.45
N GLU A 459 18.91 -4.20 -0.38
CA GLU A 459 18.62 -2.77 -0.57
C GLU A 459 17.20 -2.54 -1.09
N GLN A 460 16.76 -3.32 -2.09
CA GLN A 460 15.40 -3.26 -2.63
C GLN A 460 14.35 -3.61 -1.57
N LYS A 461 14.56 -4.68 -0.79
CA LYS A 461 13.65 -5.09 0.29
C LYS A 461 13.59 -4.04 1.40
N THR A 462 14.73 -3.46 1.77
CA THR A 462 14.79 -2.37 2.76
C THR A 462 14.06 -1.13 2.26
N PHE A 463 14.22 -0.77 0.99
CA PHE A 463 13.51 0.36 0.38
C PHE A 463 11.99 0.15 0.33
N LYS A 464 11.53 -1.06 -0.03
CA LYS A 464 10.11 -1.45 0.02
C LYS A 464 9.55 -1.28 1.43
N GLN A 465 10.26 -1.77 2.45
CA GLN A 465 9.86 -1.61 3.85
C GLN A 465 9.88 -0.14 4.31
N LEU A 466 10.83 0.67 3.84
CA LEU A 466 10.90 2.10 4.15
C LEU A 466 9.67 2.86 3.62
N ARG A 467 9.17 2.50 2.43
CA ARG A 467 7.93 3.07 1.86
C ARG A 467 6.70 2.57 2.63
N LEU A 468 6.69 1.31 3.04
CA LEU A 468 5.59 0.72 3.83
C LEU A 468 5.43 1.42 5.18
N ILE A 469 6.52 1.61 5.94
CA ILE A 469 6.44 2.29 7.24
C ILE A 469 6.06 3.77 7.09
N ARG A 470 6.51 4.45 6.02
CA ARG A 470 6.08 5.82 5.71
C ARG A 470 4.56 5.90 5.60
N ALA A 471 3.96 5.00 4.83
CA ALA A 471 2.51 4.94 4.66
C ALA A 471 1.81 4.68 6.01
N ALA A 472 2.32 3.75 6.82
CA ALA A 472 1.79 3.49 8.16
C ALA A 472 1.83 4.72 9.09
N ILE A 473 2.92 5.51 9.07
CA ILE A 473 3.02 6.75 9.86
C ILE A 473 1.96 7.77 9.41
N ILE A 474 1.77 7.94 8.10
CA ILE A 474 0.73 8.83 7.56
C ILE A 474 -0.66 8.34 7.94
N TYR A 475 -0.99 7.06 7.70
CA TYR A 475 -2.28 6.49 8.05
C TYR A 475 -2.56 6.58 9.56
N THR A 476 -1.54 6.47 10.43
CA THR A 476 -1.70 6.64 11.89
C THR A 476 -2.21 8.04 12.24
N SER A 477 -1.61 9.08 11.65
CA SER A 477 -2.07 10.46 11.86
C SER A 477 -3.49 10.67 11.34
N LEU A 478 -3.81 10.17 10.14
CA LEU A 478 -5.12 10.34 9.51
C LEU A 478 -6.21 9.52 10.23
N ALA A 479 -5.88 8.34 10.74
CA ALA A 479 -6.78 7.52 11.54
C ALA A 479 -7.14 8.24 12.84
N ILE A 480 -6.15 8.80 13.54
CA ILE A 480 -6.38 9.58 14.75
C ILE A 480 -7.20 10.83 14.44
N HIS A 481 -6.95 11.50 13.31
CA HIS A 481 -7.77 12.63 12.87
C HIS A 481 -9.24 12.26 12.71
N HIS A 482 -9.52 11.14 12.04
CA HIS A 482 -10.89 10.65 11.90
C HIS A 482 -11.56 10.39 13.25
N GLU A 483 -10.86 9.80 14.21
CA GLU A 483 -11.40 9.55 15.56
C GLU A 483 -11.63 10.85 16.35
N GLU A 484 -10.83 11.89 16.13
CA GLU A 484 -11.00 13.19 16.79
C GLU A 484 -12.12 14.04 16.17
N VAL A 485 -12.42 13.84 14.88
CA VAL A 485 -13.52 14.52 14.20
C VAL A 485 -14.85 14.08 14.83
N GLY A 486 -15.53 15.03 15.49
CA GLY A 486 -16.86 14.80 16.09
C GLY A 486 -16.86 14.49 17.58
N LYS A 487 -15.70 14.43 18.26
CA LYS A 487 -15.66 14.34 19.74
C LYS A 487 -16.19 15.63 20.37
N GLU A 488 -17.06 15.51 21.38
CA GLU A 488 -17.54 16.66 22.15
C GLU A 488 -16.43 17.23 23.04
N GLN A 489 -16.21 18.55 22.96
CA GLN A 489 -15.19 19.28 23.72
C GLN A 489 -15.61 19.57 25.18
N LYS A 490 -16.14 18.60 25.92
CA LYS A 490 -16.55 18.82 27.32
C LYS A 490 -15.37 18.65 28.27
N HIS A 491 -15.00 19.74 28.96
CA HIS A 491 -13.94 19.79 29.98
C HIS A 491 -12.54 19.40 29.45
N THR A 492 -12.31 19.72 28.18
CA THR A 492 -11.12 19.35 27.42
C THR A 492 -10.47 20.59 26.83
N ILE A 493 -9.14 20.59 26.68
CA ILE A 493 -8.41 21.64 25.96
C ILE A 493 -7.96 21.15 24.59
N LEU A 494 -8.04 22.02 23.58
CA LEU A 494 -7.47 21.75 22.27
C LEU A 494 -5.95 21.96 22.34
N MET A 495 -5.19 20.91 22.08
CA MET A 495 -3.75 21.04 21.90
C MET A 495 -3.47 21.61 20.49
N TYR A 496 -3.25 22.92 20.42
CA TYR A 496 -2.93 23.62 19.17
C TYR A 496 -1.50 23.30 18.73
N LEU A 497 -1.31 23.01 17.44
CA LEU A 497 0.00 22.84 16.84
C LEU A 497 0.28 24.03 15.94
N PRO A 498 1.54 24.49 15.84
CA PRO A 498 1.89 25.55 14.92
C PRO A 498 1.54 25.11 13.49
N ASP A 499 0.56 25.77 12.87
CA ASP A 499 0.47 25.78 11.43
C ASP A 499 1.81 26.30 10.92
N VAL A 500 2.53 25.51 10.13
CA VAL A 500 3.58 26.11 9.29
C VAL A 500 2.81 26.96 8.30
N PRO A 501 2.82 28.30 8.43
CA PRO A 501 2.04 29.13 7.54
C PRO A 501 2.66 28.91 6.16
N PHE A 502 1.86 28.40 5.22
CA PHE A 502 2.08 28.72 3.82
C PHE A 502 1.70 30.19 3.66
N LYS A 503 2.48 31.08 4.27
CA LYS A 503 2.36 32.51 4.01
C LYS A 503 2.72 32.71 2.54
N ASP A 504 1.72 33.18 1.80
CA ASP A 504 1.84 33.91 0.54
C ASP A 504 1.86 33.17 -0.80
N ARG A 505 1.47 31.88 -0.95
CA ARG A 505 1.35 31.28 -2.31
C ARG A 505 0.39 30.08 -2.44
N ILE A 506 -0.94 30.27 -2.32
CA ILE A 506 -1.98 29.55 -3.10
C ILE A 506 -3.15 30.49 -3.32
#